data_AF-A0A967C5F7-F1
#
_entry.id   AF-A0A967C5F7-F1
#
_cell.length_a   1.000
_cell.length_b   1.000
_cell.length_c   1.000
_cell.angle_alpha   90.00
_cell.angle_beta   90.00
_cell.angle_gamma   90.00
#
_symmetry.space_group_name_H-M   'P 1'
#
loop_
_entity.id
_entity.type
_entity.pdbx_description
1 polymer ?
#
loop_
_entity_poly.entity_id
_entity_poly.type
_entity_poly.pdbx_seq_one_letter_code
_entity_poly.pdbx_strand_id
1 'polypeptide(L)'
;MIRFGYSGLPTDGDDAAFLDGLVAKGHRAFELAFVEELPWSERRCGRFGALAAERDIRLSIHAPYSAVLTIADGERAEQCLFTIEHTMRLAKAAGARIVCVHLGKRYGRDTETLMELVSERLERIAPKVSHLGVGLGLETAGRSSAFGTLDDIASLVSKFPFARPYVDWAHLHAIGRGALATKEAFQEVFGFLRKHFPGWMIDPLQCQFSETRFGDKGEVRHVRYGEGSLRITNLVEAAREADVGLVIISEAREPESTEAMAQELQQIMGRPEPSGDTRRLGSGSVEFPVPIHVTPAESGFAPAGLGHPLVLSNIDKPFFPDGFTKGDLIHYYASIALTLLPHLAERAIVMARYPDGSEGEGFYEKQAPEHRPGWLRLAPVYSKHRGETIEFVTAADRESLMWLASMGCIEIHPWLNRLSNEDRPDFAVFDLDPSEGATWAQVVTVAEQLKAMLDRLGLIGHPKTSGATGLHIYVPLDPVHDYRRVRTFVGTVGRLLLAANPDDITMEWHVAKRGARVFIDHNQNSPGKTIASVYSVRPRPGAPVSTPIFWEEVDHVQPGDFTISTIWDRLRRFGDLFSPVLAGGQTLDAAEEALGLE
;
A
#
# COMPACT_ATOMS: atom_id res chain seq x y z
N MET A 1 12.11 -6.74 -7.24
CA MET A 1 12.79 -5.73 -8.09
C MET A 1 14.08 -5.28 -7.40
N ILE A 2 15.25 -5.26 -8.05
CA ILE A 2 16.50 -4.73 -7.45
C ILE A 2 16.99 -3.54 -8.29
N ARG A 3 17.17 -2.38 -7.65
CA ARG A 3 17.80 -1.19 -8.23
C ARG A 3 19.03 -0.85 -7.42
N PHE A 4 20.13 -0.55 -8.10
CA PHE A 4 21.40 -0.20 -7.46
C PHE A 4 21.90 1.15 -7.96
N GLY A 5 22.53 1.90 -7.06
CA GLY A 5 23.02 3.24 -7.29
C GLY A 5 24.04 3.65 -6.25
N TYR A 6 24.38 4.93 -6.22
CA TYR A 6 25.20 5.52 -5.18
C TYR A 6 24.66 6.90 -4.78
N SER A 7 25.17 7.41 -3.66
CA SER A 7 24.83 8.73 -3.14
C SER A 7 25.85 9.77 -3.59
N GLY A 8 25.38 10.94 -4.00
CA GLY A 8 26.28 12.03 -4.35
C GLY A 8 25.56 13.29 -4.80
N LEU A 9 26.35 14.31 -5.11
CA LEU A 9 25.88 15.53 -5.73
C LEU A 9 26.45 15.62 -7.15
N PRO A 10 25.61 15.70 -8.20
CA PRO A 10 26.09 15.96 -9.55
C PRO A 10 26.86 17.29 -9.57
N THR A 11 28.05 17.30 -10.14
CA THR A 11 28.81 18.53 -10.34
C THR A 11 28.07 19.46 -11.32
N ASP A 12 28.21 20.77 -11.17
CA ASP A 12 27.55 21.74 -12.08
C ASP A 12 28.00 21.49 -13.53
N GLY A 13 27.11 20.90 -14.31
CA GLY A 13 27.36 20.36 -15.64
C GLY A 13 26.05 19.94 -16.32
N ASP A 14 26.14 19.13 -17.36
CA ASP A 14 24.97 18.61 -18.07
C ASP A 14 24.35 17.43 -17.29
N ASP A 15 23.23 17.71 -16.60
CA ASP A 15 22.46 16.72 -15.83
C ASP A 15 22.08 15.49 -16.68
N ALA A 16 21.80 15.66 -17.98
CA ALA A 16 21.45 14.55 -18.86
C ALA A 16 22.66 13.63 -19.09
N ALA A 17 23.83 14.20 -19.40
CA ALA A 17 25.06 13.46 -19.59
C ALA A 17 25.50 12.72 -18.32
N PHE A 18 25.31 13.33 -17.14
CA PHE A 18 25.55 12.68 -15.85
C PHE A 18 24.66 11.44 -15.68
N LEU A 19 23.36 11.58 -15.89
CA LEU A 19 22.40 10.47 -15.76
C LEU A 19 22.63 9.39 -16.81
N ASP A 20 23.00 9.75 -18.04
CA ASP A 20 23.41 8.79 -19.09
C ASP A 20 24.63 7.97 -18.65
N GLY A 21 25.60 8.62 -18.00
CA GLY A 21 26.76 7.97 -17.39
C GLY A 21 26.36 6.95 -16.30
N LEU A 22 25.36 7.27 -15.47
CA LEU A 22 24.82 6.32 -14.49
C LEU A 22 24.20 5.09 -15.17
N VAL A 23 23.37 5.31 -16.19
CA VAL A 23 22.71 4.22 -16.93
C VAL A 23 23.73 3.32 -17.60
N ALA A 24 24.77 3.90 -18.22
CA ALA A 24 25.84 3.17 -18.90
C ALA A 24 26.64 2.27 -17.94
N LYS A 25 26.79 2.68 -16.67
CA LYS A 25 27.39 1.86 -15.61
C LYS A 25 26.41 0.84 -14.98
N GLY A 26 25.17 0.80 -15.45
CA GLY A 26 24.14 -0.12 -14.95
C GLY A 26 23.41 0.36 -13.69
N HIS A 27 23.61 1.62 -13.26
CA HIS A 27 22.87 2.16 -12.13
C HIS A 27 21.43 2.48 -12.52
N ARG A 28 20.50 2.19 -11.61
CA ARG A 28 19.04 2.44 -11.71
C ARG A 28 18.47 3.12 -10.47
N ALA A 29 19.34 3.53 -9.56
CA ALA A 29 19.01 4.36 -8.41
C ALA A 29 20.08 5.46 -8.27
N PHE A 30 19.70 6.56 -7.66
CA PHE A 30 20.64 7.62 -7.29
C PHE A 30 20.09 8.40 -6.10
N GLU A 31 20.93 8.68 -5.12
CA GLU A 31 20.57 9.48 -3.97
C GLU A 31 21.23 10.85 -4.04
N LEU A 32 20.43 11.91 -4.04
CA LEU A 32 20.92 13.28 -3.97
C LEU A 32 21.42 13.56 -2.55
N ALA A 33 22.74 13.67 -2.39
CA ALA A 33 23.38 13.84 -1.09
C ALA A 33 23.43 15.31 -0.65
N PHE A 34 22.36 15.83 -0.06
CA PHE A 34 22.31 17.18 0.51
C PHE A 34 22.90 17.24 1.92
N VAL A 35 24.02 16.54 2.15
CA VAL A 35 24.54 16.27 3.50
C VAL A 35 25.12 17.51 4.21
N GLU A 36 25.68 18.46 3.46
CA GLU A 36 26.27 19.70 4.01
C GLU A 36 25.32 20.90 3.91
N GLU A 37 24.65 21.05 2.76
CA GLU A 37 23.72 22.15 2.47
C GLU A 37 22.65 21.73 1.47
N LEU A 38 21.70 22.63 1.21
CA LEU A 38 20.61 22.46 0.24
C LEU A 38 20.86 23.35 -0.99
N PRO A 39 21.72 22.93 -1.93
CA PRO A 39 22.20 23.80 -3.01
C PRO A 39 21.20 23.98 -4.15
N TRP A 40 20.12 23.19 -4.17
CA TRP A 40 19.21 23.10 -5.31
C TRP A 40 17.87 23.77 -5.02
N SER A 41 17.35 24.48 -6.03
CA SER A 41 15.96 24.96 -6.03
C SER A 41 15.01 23.85 -6.46
N GLU A 42 13.73 23.96 -6.09
CA GLU A 42 12.66 23.06 -6.56
C GLU A 42 12.63 22.94 -8.09
N ARG A 43 12.89 24.04 -8.81
CA ARG A 43 12.96 24.04 -10.28
C ARG A 43 14.11 23.17 -10.82
N ARG A 44 15.29 23.21 -10.19
CA ARG A 44 16.42 22.35 -10.58
C ARG A 44 16.09 20.89 -10.26
N CYS A 45 15.57 20.62 -9.06
CA CYS A 45 15.11 19.30 -8.65
C CYS A 45 14.10 18.71 -9.67
N GLY A 46 13.09 19.48 -10.06
CA GLY A 46 12.08 19.01 -11.04
C GLY A 46 12.65 18.70 -12.42
N ARG A 47 13.58 19.52 -12.91
CA ARG A 47 14.28 19.23 -14.18
C ARG A 47 15.11 17.95 -14.09
N PHE A 48 15.91 17.81 -13.04
CA PHE A 48 16.73 16.63 -12.82
C PHE A 48 15.88 15.36 -12.66
N GLY A 49 14.77 15.47 -11.90
CA GLY A 49 13.80 14.42 -11.70
C GLY A 49 13.16 13.92 -12.99
N ALA A 50 12.75 14.83 -13.88
CA ALA A 50 12.19 14.47 -15.18
C ALA A 50 13.21 13.69 -16.04
N LEU A 51 14.46 14.16 -16.12
CA LEU A 51 15.52 13.48 -16.86
C LEU A 51 15.85 12.09 -16.28
N ALA A 52 15.81 11.95 -14.95
CA ALA A 52 16.03 10.68 -14.26
C ALA A 52 14.88 9.70 -14.53
N ALA A 53 13.63 10.18 -14.54
CA ALA A 53 12.45 9.37 -14.84
C ALA A 53 12.48 8.80 -16.27
N GLU A 54 12.88 9.61 -17.27
CA GLU A 54 13.07 9.18 -18.66
C GLU A 54 14.06 8.01 -18.80
N ARG A 55 14.99 7.89 -17.83
CA ARG A 55 16.08 6.91 -17.80
C ARG A 55 15.83 5.73 -16.86
N ASP A 56 14.62 5.65 -16.29
CA ASP A 56 14.25 4.68 -15.24
C ASP A 56 15.20 4.70 -14.03
N ILE A 57 15.68 5.88 -13.65
CA ILE A 57 16.48 6.08 -12.43
C ILE A 57 15.56 6.47 -11.28
N ARG A 58 15.58 5.67 -10.22
CA ARG A 58 14.85 5.97 -8.99
C ARG A 58 15.64 6.94 -8.11
N LEU A 59 15.01 8.06 -7.74
CA LEU A 59 15.62 9.05 -6.87
C LEU A 59 15.21 8.91 -5.40
N SER A 60 16.19 9.10 -4.52
CA SER A 60 16.02 9.45 -3.11
C SER A 60 16.83 10.72 -2.81
N ILE A 61 16.60 11.32 -1.65
CA ILE A 61 17.40 12.46 -1.16
C ILE A 61 17.91 12.12 0.23
N HIS A 62 19.20 12.35 0.47
CA HIS A 62 19.74 12.34 1.82
C HIS A 62 19.67 13.75 2.39
N ALA A 63 18.99 13.92 3.52
CA ALA A 63 18.87 15.23 4.16
C ALA A 63 20.21 15.70 4.76
N PRO A 64 20.37 17.01 5.00
CA PRO A 64 21.56 17.54 5.68
C PRO A 64 21.76 16.91 7.06
N TYR A 65 23.02 16.84 7.52
CA TYR A 65 23.32 16.35 8.88
C TYR A 65 22.73 17.23 9.99
N SER A 66 22.30 18.45 9.67
CA SER A 66 21.52 19.31 10.56
C SER A 66 20.07 18.88 10.72
N ALA A 67 19.52 18.04 9.83
CA ALA A 67 18.15 17.54 9.85
C ALA A 67 17.99 16.33 10.79
N VAL A 68 18.18 16.54 12.09
CA VAL A 68 18.12 15.49 13.13
C VAL A 68 16.94 15.69 14.08
N LEU A 69 16.33 14.58 14.52
CA LEU A 69 15.09 14.58 15.31
C LEU A 69 15.32 14.57 16.83
N THR A 70 16.52 14.24 17.30
CA THR A 70 16.79 14.15 18.75
C THR A 70 17.23 15.47 19.40
N ILE A 71 17.29 16.60 18.68
CA ILE A 71 17.69 17.89 19.26
C ILE A 71 16.59 18.43 20.19
N ALA A 72 16.95 18.68 21.46
CA ALA A 72 16.04 19.18 22.49
C ALA A 72 15.93 20.72 22.51
N ASP A 73 16.99 21.41 22.12
CA ASP A 73 17.04 22.88 22.11
C ASP A 73 15.95 23.45 21.19
N GLY A 74 15.07 24.31 21.72
CA GLY A 74 13.84 24.72 21.03
C GLY A 74 14.10 25.38 19.68
N GLU A 75 15.00 26.35 19.61
CA GLU A 75 15.28 27.08 18.37
C GLU A 75 15.96 26.17 17.33
N ARG A 76 16.96 25.38 17.73
CA ARG A 76 17.64 24.45 16.83
C ARG A 76 16.70 23.32 16.37
N ALA A 77 15.79 22.85 17.22
CA ALA A 77 14.81 21.85 16.85
C ALA A 77 13.86 22.38 15.77
N GLU A 78 13.40 23.63 15.88
CA GLU A 78 12.60 24.26 14.80
C GLU A 78 13.37 24.34 13.49
N GLN A 79 14.66 24.70 13.54
CA GLN A 79 15.53 24.72 12.36
C GLN A 79 15.69 23.32 11.74
N CYS A 80 15.80 22.27 12.56
CA CYS A 80 15.85 20.89 12.09
C CYS A 80 14.55 20.51 11.36
N LEU A 81 13.39 20.80 11.96
CA LEU A 81 12.08 20.51 11.35
C LEU A 81 11.87 21.29 10.05
N PHE A 82 12.25 22.56 10.01
CA PHE A 82 12.20 23.36 8.79
C PHE A 82 13.09 22.76 7.69
N THR A 83 14.29 22.29 8.05
CA THR A 83 15.22 21.66 7.11
C THR A 83 14.64 20.35 6.56
N ILE A 84 14.02 19.51 7.40
CA ILE A 84 13.34 18.29 6.96
C ILE A 84 12.19 18.64 6.01
N GLU A 85 11.32 19.57 6.41
CA GLU A 85 10.18 20.01 5.61
C GLU A 85 10.63 20.52 4.23
N HIS A 86 11.65 21.38 4.19
CA HIS A 86 12.20 21.91 2.95
C HIS A 86 12.79 20.81 2.07
N THR A 87 13.56 19.89 2.65
CA THR A 87 14.15 18.75 1.93
C THR A 87 13.06 17.86 1.31
N MET A 88 11.96 17.63 2.02
CA MET A 88 10.82 16.85 1.50
C MET A 88 10.12 17.55 0.34
N ARG A 89 10.05 18.88 0.33
CA ARG A 89 9.52 19.64 -0.83
C ARG A 89 10.46 19.53 -2.04
N LEU A 90 11.77 19.62 -1.83
CA LEU A 90 12.76 19.38 -2.90
C LEU A 90 12.65 17.95 -3.46
N ALA A 91 12.46 16.96 -2.58
CA ALA A 91 12.25 15.57 -2.97
C ALA A 91 10.97 15.39 -3.79
N LYS A 92 9.87 16.04 -3.38
CA LYS A 92 8.63 16.06 -4.15
C LYS A 92 8.86 16.65 -5.54
N ALA A 93 9.53 17.79 -5.62
CA ALA A 93 9.86 18.41 -6.90
C ALA A 93 10.70 17.48 -7.78
N ALA A 94 11.69 16.79 -7.22
CA ALA A 94 12.51 15.81 -7.93
C ALA A 94 11.80 14.50 -8.32
N GLY A 95 10.56 14.27 -7.86
CA GLY A 95 9.92 12.96 -8.00
C GLY A 95 10.60 11.85 -7.17
N ALA A 96 11.41 12.23 -6.18
CA ALA A 96 12.05 11.29 -5.27
C ALA A 96 11.01 10.64 -4.34
N ARG A 97 11.20 9.36 -4.02
CA ARG A 97 10.21 8.58 -3.26
C ARG A 97 10.37 8.70 -1.75
N ILE A 98 11.58 9.02 -1.29
CA ILE A 98 11.95 9.01 0.11
C ILE A 98 13.08 10.00 0.39
N VAL A 99 13.04 10.61 1.57
CA VAL A 99 14.13 11.43 2.13
C VAL A 99 14.74 10.67 3.31
N CYS A 100 16.04 10.35 3.25
CA CYS A 100 16.78 9.79 4.38
C CYS A 100 17.05 10.87 5.42
N VAL A 101 16.77 10.59 6.69
CA VAL A 101 17.14 11.43 7.84
C VAL A 101 17.77 10.57 8.94
N HIS A 102 18.79 11.12 9.59
CA HIS A 102 19.30 10.56 10.83
C HIS A 102 18.42 10.97 11.99
N LEU A 103 18.11 10.04 12.90
CA LEU A 103 17.39 10.41 14.12
C LEU A 103 18.25 11.28 15.04
N GLY A 104 19.55 10.97 15.16
CA GLY A 104 20.53 11.74 15.92
C GLY A 104 21.09 11.01 17.15
N LYS A 105 21.82 11.75 17.99
CA LYS A 105 22.50 11.20 19.18
C LYS A 105 21.53 11.07 20.36
N ARG A 106 21.83 10.13 21.27
CA ARG A 106 21.06 9.95 22.52
C ARG A 106 21.26 11.11 23.51
N TYR A 107 22.45 11.72 23.52
CA TYR A 107 22.84 12.79 24.47
C TYR A 107 22.61 12.40 25.94
N GLY A 108 22.84 11.12 26.28
CA GLY A 108 22.65 10.60 27.64
C GLY A 108 21.20 10.31 28.05
N ARG A 109 20.22 10.52 27.17
CA ARG A 109 18.81 10.20 27.41
C ARG A 109 18.52 8.72 27.13
N ASP A 110 17.58 8.17 27.89
CA ASP A 110 17.04 6.83 27.66
C ASP A 110 16.15 6.76 26.41
N THR A 111 15.80 5.54 26.02
CA THR A 111 14.99 5.27 24.83
C THR A 111 13.60 5.85 24.92
N GLU A 112 12.96 5.82 26.09
CA GLU A 112 11.59 6.29 26.29
C GLU A 112 11.51 7.81 26.07
N THR A 113 12.41 8.56 26.70
CA THR A 113 12.54 10.01 26.52
C THR A 113 12.81 10.39 25.07
N LEU A 114 13.66 9.62 24.37
CA LEU A 114 13.95 9.86 22.95
C LEU A 114 12.76 9.53 22.05
N MET A 115 12.01 8.48 22.38
CA MET A 115 10.81 8.07 21.66
C MET A 115 9.72 9.13 21.76
N GLU A 116 9.48 9.67 22.95
CA GLU A 116 8.54 10.77 23.18
C GLU A 116 8.95 12.02 22.39
N LEU A 117 10.22 12.43 22.52
CA LEU A 117 10.74 13.60 21.82
C LEU A 117 10.59 13.45 20.29
N VAL A 118 11.06 12.33 19.72
CA VAL A 118 10.98 12.12 18.27
C VAL A 118 9.52 12.00 17.81
N SER A 119 8.64 11.39 18.61
CA SER A 119 7.20 11.33 18.29
C SER A 119 6.57 12.73 18.25
N GLU A 120 6.84 13.60 19.23
CA GLU A 120 6.37 14.99 19.23
C GLU A 120 6.87 15.75 17.98
N ARG A 121 8.12 15.56 17.58
CA ARG A 121 8.67 16.15 16.36
C ARG A 121 7.96 15.63 15.10
N LEU A 122 7.70 14.34 15.01
CA LEU A 122 7.00 13.72 13.88
C LEU A 122 5.52 14.15 13.81
N GLU A 123 4.83 14.26 14.94
CA GLU A 123 3.45 14.79 15.02
C GLU A 123 3.36 16.21 14.48
N ARG A 124 4.33 17.07 14.83
CA ARG A 124 4.34 18.47 14.42
C ARG A 124 4.63 18.66 12.93
N ILE A 125 5.49 17.84 12.34
CA ILE A 125 5.81 17.95 10.91
C ILE A 125 4.78 17.25 10.02
N ALA A 126 4.09 16.21 10.51
CA ALA A 126 3.12 15.42 9.76
C ALA A 126 2.15 16.26 8.90
N PRO A 127 1.37 17.22 9.46
CA PRO A 127 0.40 17.99 8.66
C PRO A 127 1.04 18.78 7.51
N LYS A 128 2.34 19.10 7.62
CA LYS A 128 3.08 19.86 6.61
C LYS A 128 3.66 19.00 5.49
N VAL A 129 3.86 17.70 5.71
CA VAL A 129 4.60 16.85 4.76
C VAL A 129 3.84 15.61 4.29
N SER A 130 2.82 15.14 5.01
CA SER A 130 2.08 13.93 4.64
C SER A 130 1.44 14.03 3.25
N HIS A 131 0.93 15.21 2.89
CA HIS A 131 0.30 15.45 1.58
C HIS A 131 1.28 15.42 0.39
N LEU A 132 2.60 15.49 0.64
CA LEU A 132 3.61 15.50 -0.42
C LEU A 132 3.72 14.14 -1.11
N GLY A 133 3.36 13.04 -0.43
CA GLY A 133 3.51 11.67 -0.94
C GLY A 133 4.98 11.23 -1.07
N VAL A 134 5.86 11.82 -0.26
CA VAL A 134 7.27 11.45 -0.13
C VAL A 134 7.47 10.83 1.26
N GLY A 135 8.11 9.66 1.33
CA GLY A 135 8.41 9.02 2.61
C GLY A 135 9.50 9.75 3.39
N LEU A 136 9.36 9.87 4.71
CA LEU A 136 10.44 10.26 5.60
C LEU A 136 11.17 9.01 6.09
N GLY A 137 12.30 8.68 5.48
CA GLY A 137 13.12 7.52 5.81
C GLY A 137 13.90 7.72 7.09
N LEU A 138 13.58 6.95 8.12
CA LEU A 138 14.30 6.97 9.39
C LEU A 138 15.45 5.97 9.31
N GLU A 139 16.69 6.47 9.30
CA GLU A 139 17.88 5.66 9.11
C GLU A 139 18.25 4.88 10.37
N THR A 140 18.57 3.59 10.22
CA THR A 140 19.14 2.77 11.30
C THR A 140 20.49 3.31 11.74
N ALA A 141 20.77 3.37 13.04
CA ALA A 141 21.98 3.97 13.59
C ALA A 141 23.15 2.97 13.72
N GLY A 142 24.36 3.38 13.31
CA GLY A 142 25.57 2.55 13.37
C GLY A 142 26.36 2.58 14.67
N ARG A 143 25.95 3.37 15.67
CA ARG A 143 26.69 3.54 16.94
C ARG A 143 25.76 3.45 18.14
N SER A 144 26.24 2.84 19.23
CA SER A 144 25.45 2.71 20.46
C SER A 144 25.09 4.05 21.13
N SER A 145 25.83 5.11 20.81
CA SER A 145 25.55 6.49 21.26
C SER A 145 24.49 7.22 20.42
N ALA A 146 24.07 6.64 19.32
CA ALA A 146 23.01 7.15 18.46
C ALA A 146 21.67 6.44 18.73
N PHE A 147 20.58 7.10 18.35
CA PHE A 147 19.22 6.61 18.45
C PHE A 147 18.76 6.11 17.07
N GLY A 148 17.98 5.03 17.03
CA GLY A 148 17.52 4.43 15.76
C GLY A 148 17.91 2.98 15.59
N THR A 149 17.62 2.13 16.57
CA THR A 149 17.60 0.67 16.34
C THR A 149 16.42 0.31 15.43
N LEU A 150 16.41 -0.91 14.86
CA LEU A 150 15.28 -1.38 14.07
C LEU A 150 13.97 -1.39 14.87
N ASP A 151 14.02 -1.74 16.16
CA ASP A 151 12.86 -1.70 17.06
C ASP A 151 12.36 -0.27 17.31
N ASP A 152 13.28 0.69 17.50
CA ASP A 152 12.93 2.11 17.64
C ASP A 152 12.20 2.60 16.38
N ILE A 153 12.74 2.28 15.20
CA ILE A 153 12.17 2.67 13.92
C ILE A 153 10.81 2.00 13.69
N ALA A 154 10.68 0.71 13.98
CA ALA A 154 9.40 0.01 13.89
C ALA A 154 8.33 0.65 14.76
N SER A 155 8.71 1.00 16.00
CA SER A 155 7.82 1.69 16.95
C SER A 155 7.37 3.05 16.44
N LEU A 156 8.29 3.86 15.88
CA LEU A 156 7.95 5.17 15.29
C LEU A 156 7.08 5.04 14.05
N VAL A 157 7.51 4.23 13.08
CA VAL A 157 6.84 4.11 11.78
C VAL A 157 5.43 3.54 11.91
N SER A 158 5.17 2.68 12.89
CA SER A 158 3.81 2.18 13.18
C SER A 158 2.82 3.28 13.56
N LYS A 159 3.31 4.40 14.13
CA LYS A 159 2.50 5.56 14.54
C LYS A 159 2.38 6.63 13.45
N PHE A 160 3.35 6.68 12.53
CA PHE A 160 3.48 7.77 11.56
C PHE A 160 3.48 7.23 10.12
N PRO A 161 2.31 7.17 9.44
CA PRO A 161 2.18 6.58 8.10
C PRO A 161 2.97 7.27 6.98
N PHE A 162 3.57 8.43 7.22
CA PHE A 162 4.49 9.10 6.26
C PHE A 162 5.96 8.74 6.51
N ALA A 163 6.31 8.20 7.68
CA ALA A 163 7.63 7.71 8.00
C ALA A 163 7.85 6.31 7.38
N ARG A 164 9.10 5.99 7.03
CA ARG A 164 9.49 4.73 6.40
C ARG A 164 10.74 4.19 7.09
N PRO A 165 10.94 2.87 7.17
CA PRO A 165 12.23 2.33 7.53
C PRO A 165 13.24 2.66 6.42
N TYR A 166 14.41 3.16 6.80
CA TYR A 166 15.55 3.32 5.91
C TYR A 166 16.71 2.53 6.52
N VAL A 167 17.09 1.43 5.88
CA VAL A 167 18.06 0.50 6.47
C VAL A 167 19.45 0.79 5.94
N ASP A 168 20.38 1.11 6.83
CA ASP A 168 21.81 1.05 6.54
C ASP A 168 22.36 -0.30 7.04
N TRP A 169 22.72 -1.15 6.10
CA TRP A 169 23.22 -2.49 6.39
C TRP A 169 24.60 -2.48 7.07
N ALA A 170 25.43 -1.49 6.80
CA ALA A 170 26.74 -1.33 7.44
C ALA A 170 26.55 -0.97 8.92
N HIS A 171 25.57 -0.13 9.23
CA HIS A 171 25.20 0.23 10.60
C HIS A 171 24.73 -0.98 11.41
N LEU A 172 23.80 -1.78 10.87
CA LEU A 172 23.31 -2.99 11.53
C LEU A 172 24.42 -4.01 11.72
N HIS A 173 25.27 -4.21 10.71
CA HIS A 173 26.42 -5.12 10.80
C HIS A 173 27.39 -4.68 11.89
N ALA A 174 27.69 -3.38 11.98
CA ALA A 174 28.60 -2.83 12.97
C ALA A 174 28.07 -2.96 14.41
N ILE A 175 26.79 -2.62 14.64
CA ILE A 175 26.15 -2.76 15.96
C ILE A 175 26.06 -4.23 16.36
N GLY A 176 25.76 -5.12 15.40
CA GLY A 176 25.76 -6.56 15.59
C GLY A 176 27.14 -7.21 15.67
N ARG A 177 28.23 -6.42 15.73
CA ARG A 177 29.62 -6.91 15.79
C ARG A 177 29.96 -7.92 14.68
N GLY A 178 29.48 -7.66 13.47
CA GLY A 178 29.69 -8.50 12.31
C GLY A 178 28.59 -9.52 12.04
N ALA A 179 27.42 -9.41 12.68
CA ALA A 179 26.34 -10.40 12.60
C ALA A 179 25.84 -10.68 11.17
N LEU A 180 25.83 -9.68 10.29
CA LEU A 180 25.32 -9.81 8.91
C LEU A 180 26.36 -10.38 7.93
N ALA A 181 27.09 -11.42 8.31
CA ALA A 181 28.11 -12.04 7.46
C ALA A 181 27.55 -13.12 6.52
N THR A 182 26.34 -13.62 6.78
CA THR A 182 25.69 -14.69 6.00
C THR A 182 24.33 -14.28 5.49
N LYS A 183 23.83 -14.98 4.45
CA LYS A 183 22.48 -14.78 3.90
C LYS A 183 21.42 -14.96 4.98
N GLU A 184 21.54 -15.98 5.82
CA GLU A 184 20.56 -16.30 6.88
C GLU A 184 20.42 -15.14 7.88
N ALA A 185 21.51 -14.45 8.20
CA ALA A 185 21.45 -13.27 9.08
C ALA A 185 20.67 -12.11 8.44
N PHE A 186 20.78 -11.90 7.12
CA PHE A 186 19.92 -10.95 6.41
C PHE A 186 18.46 -11.40 6.42
N GLN A 187 18.19 -12.71 6.31
CA GLN A 187 16.82 -13.25 6.35
C GLN A 187 16.14 -13.01 7.70
N GLU A 188 16.87 -13.06 8.80
CA GLU A 188 16.32 -12.69 10.12
C GLU A 188 15.87 -11.22 10.14
N VAL A 189 16.66 -10.32 9.55
CA VAL A 189 16.29 -8.91 9.43
C VAL A 189 15.08 -8.74 8.50
N PHE A 190 15.04 -9.40 7.34
CA PHE A 190 13.86 -9.35 6.48
C PHE A 190 12.61 -9.95 7.14
N GLY A 191 12.76 -11.00 7.93
CA GLY A 191 11.69 -11.56 8.76
C GLY A 191 11.17 -10.54 9.77
N PHE A 192 12.07 -9.82 10.44
CA PHE A 192 11.72 -8.69 11.30
C PHE A 192 10.96 -7.60 10.52
N LEU A 193 11.47 -7.19 9.36
CA LEU A 193 10.84 -6.15 8.55
C LEU A 193 9.44 -6.56 8.11
N ARG A 194 9.24 -7.78 7.60
CA ARG A 194 7.91 -8.28 7.17
C ARG A 194 6.94 -8.45 8.34
N LYS A 195 7.44 -8.73 9.54
CA LYS A 195 6.62 -8.84 10.74
C LYS A 195 6.10 -7.48 11.21
N HIS A 196 6.90 -6.42 11.09
CA HIS A 196 6.58 -5.11 11.66
C HIS A 196 6.09 -4.07 10.65
N PHE A 197 6.33 -4.28 9.35
CA PHE A 197 5.94 -3.35 8.30
C PHE A 197 5.06 -4.00 7.25
N PRO A 198 4.03 -3.31 6.75
CA PRO A 198 3.25 -3.80 5.63
C PRO A 198 4.12 -3.83 4.38
N GLY A 199 3.90 -4.83 3.50
CA GLY A 199 4.78 -5.07 2.36
C GLY A 199 4.99 -3.85 1.46
N TRP A 200 3.95 -3.03 1.23
CA TRP A 200 4.04 -1.84 0.37
C TRP A 200 5.05 -0.79 0.88
N MET A 201 5.39 -0.83 2.17
CA MET A 201 6.33 0.08 2.82
C MET A 201 7.78 -0.32 2.63
N ILE A 202 8.01 -1.62 2.46
CA ILE A 202 9.33 -2.24 2.37
C ILE A 202 9.55 -2.96 1.03
N ASP A 203 8.63 -2.86 0.08
CA ASP A 203 8.77 -3.40 -1.27
C ASP A 203 8.50 -2.31 -2.34
N PRO A 204 9.56 -1.71 -2.92
CA PRO A 204 10.96 -2.00 -2.64
C PRO A 204 11.47 -1.24 -1.39
N LEU A 205 12.31 -1.89 -0.59
CA LEU A 205 12.99 -1.32 0.58
C LEU A 205 14.11 -0.39 0.10
N GLN A 206 14.06 0.87 0.53
CA GLN A 206 15.18 1.78 0.38
C GLN A 206 16.24 1.48 1.44
N CYS A 207 17.49 1.25 1.02
CA CYS A 207 18.59 0.95 1.93
C CYS A 207 19.93 1.49 1.44
N GLN A 208 20.84 1.75 2.38
CA GLN A 208 22.25 2.01 2.10
C GLN A 208 23.08 0.75 2.31
N PHE A 209 24.16 0.65 1.55
CA PHE A 209 25.10 -0.45 1.66
C PHE A 209 26.53 0.04 1.48
N SER A 210 27.38 -0.26 2.46
CA SER A 210 28.81 -0.04 2.40
C SER A 210 29.54 -0.98 3.35
N GLU A 211 30.87 -1.08 3.21
CA GLU A 211 31.68 -1.85 4.13
C GLU A 211 32.26 -0.93 5.20
N THR A 212 32.19 -1.33 6.47
CA THR A 212 32.73 -0.55 7.59
C THR A 212 33.57 -1.43 8.52
N ARG A 213 34.61 -0.82 9.10
CA ARG A 213 35.29 -1.36 10.27
C ARG A 213 34.47 -0.98 11.51
N PHE A 214 34.26 -1.94 12.39
CA PHE A 214 33.51 -1.76 13.63
C PHE A 214 34.33 -2.16 14.86
N GLY A 215 33.92 -1.66 16.02
CA GLY A 215 34.48 -1.99 17.34
C GLY A 215 33.37 -2.12 18.38
N ASP A 216 33.74 -2.11 19.67
CA ASP A 216 32.78 -2.39 20.76
C ASP A 216 31.58 -1.44 20.83
N LYS A 217 31.68 -0.24 20.24
CA LYS A 217 30.65 0.81 20.24
C LYS A 217 29.93 0.96 18.89
N GLY A 218 30.16 0.05 17.96
CA GLY A 218 29.63 0.08 16.59
C GLY A 218 30.63 0.58 15.57
N GLU A 219 30.14 1.32 14.59
CA GLU A 219 30.85 1.73 13.37
C GLU A 219 31.98 2.74 13.66
N VAL A 220 33.19 2.44 13.14
CA VAL A 220 34.41 3.24 13.33
C VAL A 220 34.74 4.06 12.08
N ARG A 221 34.79 3.40 10.92
CA ARG A 221 35.04 4.05 9.62
C ARG A 221 34.66 3.12 8.47
N HIS A 222 34.31 3.68 7.32
CA HIS A 222 34.22 2.93 6.07
C HIS A 222 35.57 2.32 5.67
N VAL A 223 35.51 1.17 5.02
CA VAL A 223 36.64 0.47 4.39
C VAL A 223 36.28 0.10 2.96
N ARG A 224 37.24 -0.39 2.18
CA ARG A 224 36.97 -0.82 0.81
C ARG A 224 36.10 -2.08 0.82
N TYR A 225 35.19 -2.16 -0.15
CA TYR A 225 34.34 -3.34 -0.29
C TYR A 225 35.19 -4.60 -0.50
N GLY A 226 34.89 -5.66 0.26
CA GLY A 226 35.66 -6.91 0.26
C GLY A 226 36.71 -7.02 1.37
N GLU A 227 37.12 -5.91 2.02
CA GLU A 227 38.02 -5.97 3.19
C GLU A 227 37.30 -6.40 4.48
N GLY A 228 35.98 -6.19 4.55
CA GLY A 228 35.14 -6.64 5.66
C GLY A 228 34.37 -7.93 5.34
N SER A 229 33.33 -8.20 6.12
CA SER A 229 32.51 -9.42 6.05
C SER A 229 31.11 -9.22 5.47
N LEU A 230 30.70 -7.98 5.18
CA LEU A 230 29.39 -7.69 4.60
C LEU A 230 29.45 -7.94 3.08
N ARG A 231 28.48 -8.69 2.54
CA ARG A 231 28.44 -9.02 1.11
C ARG A 231 27.09 -8.70 0.51
N ILE A 232 27.11 -7.98 -0.62
CA ILE A 232 25.90 -7.54 -1.30
C ILE A 232 25.15 -8.73 -1.94
N THR A 233 25.88 -9.79 -2.30
CA THR A 233 25.34 -11.12 -2.65
C THR A 233 24.35 -11.62 -1.61
N ASN A 234 24.82 -11.75 -0.36
CA ASN A 234 24.02 -12.30 0.74
C ASN A 234 22.75 -11.46 0.98
N LEU A 235 22.86 -10.13 0.90
CA LEU A 235 21.72 -9.23 1.00
C LEU A 235 20.69 -9.49 -0.10
N VAL A 236 21.11 -9.51 -1.36
CA VAL A 236 20.19 -9.64 -2.50
C VAL A 236 19.56 -11.02 -2.58
N GLU A 237 20.30 -12.07 -2.26
CA GLU A 237 19.75 -13.43 -2.19
C GLU A 237 18.72 -13.56 -1.07
N ALA A 238 19.02 -13.03 0.12
CA ALA A 238 18.07 -12.99 1.23
C ALA A 238 16.81 -12.19 0.87
N ALA A 239 16.95 -11.05 0.20
CA ALA A 239 15.82 -10.23 -0.24
C ALA A 239 14.95 -10.95 -1.27
N ARG A 240 15.57 -11.69 -2.21
CA ARG A 240 14.85 -12.53 -3.19
C ARG A 240 14.04 -13.64 -2.52
N GLU A 241 14.64 -14.35 -1.58
CA GLU A 241 13.93 -15.40 -0.81
C GLU A 241 12.82 -14.81 0.07
N ALA A 242 13.02 -13.59 0.56
CA ALA A 242 12.02 -12.86 1.31
C ALA A 242 10.98 -12.14 0.43
N ASP A 243 10.97 -12.30 -0.90
CA ASP A 243 10.10 -11.56 -1.85
C ASP A 243 10.02 -10.05 -1.56
N VAL A 244 11.19 -9.43 -1.34
CA VAL A 244 11.33 -7.99 -1.09
C VAL A 244 12.21 -7.37 -2.16
N GLY A 245 11.68 -6.37 -2.89
CA GLY A 245 12.50 -5.54 -3.76
C GLY A 245 13.44 -4.63 -2.97
N LEU A 246 14.57 -4.25 -3.57
CA LEU A 246 15.55 -3.35 -2.96
C LEU A 246 15.85 -2.16 -3.87
N VAL A 247 16.02 -1.00 -3.25
CA VAL A 247 16.69 0.17 -3.84
C VAL A 247 17.92 0.41 -2.99
N ILE A 248 19.06 -0.03 -3.51
CA ILE A 248 20.34 -0.04 -2.79
C ILE A 248 21.15 1.17 -3.21
N ILE A 249 21.50 2.00 -2.24
CA ILE A 249 22.40 3.14 -2.41
C ILE A 249 23.76 2.80 -1.82
N SER A 250 24.79 2.78 -2.66
CA SER A 250 26.15 2.63 -2.19
C SER A 250 26.63 3.92 -1.51
N GLU A 251 27.17 3.76 -0.30
CA GLU A 251 27.84 4.84 0.46
C GLU A 251 29.35 4.61 0.56
N ALA A 252 29.89 3.79 -0.34
CA ALA A 252 31.32 3.63 -0.40
C ALA A 252 31.99 4.96 -0.77
N ARG A 253 33.06 5.31 -0.05
CA ARG A 253 33.80 6.55 -0.29
C ARG A 253 34.63 6.51 -1.58
N GLU A 254 35.02 5.30 -1.98
CA GLU A 254 35.89 5.04 -3.14
C GLU A 254 35.01 4.48 -4.28
N PRO A 255 35.02 5.11 -5.47
CA PRO A 255 34.19 4.67 -6.61
C PRO A 255 34.39 3.20 -6.98
N GLU A 256 35.60 2.66 -6.81
CA GLU A 256 35.95 1.27 -7.12
C GLU A 256 35.13 0.28 -6.28
N SER A 257 34.75 0.64 -5.06
CA SER A 257 33.91 -0.21 -4.21
C SER A 257 32.47 -0.26 -4.71
N THR A 258 31.91 0.87 -5.16
CA THR A 258 30.60 0.93 -5.82
C THR A 258 30.61 0.13 -7.12
N GLU A 259 31.67 0.24 -7.91
CA GLU A 259 31.82 -0.52 -9.15
C GLU A 259 31.97 -2.03 -8.88
N ALA A 260 32.72 -2.43 -7.86
CA ALA A 260 32.84 -3.83 -7.45
C ALA A 260 31.49 -4.43 -7.00
N MET A 261 30.71 -3.69 -6.20
CA MET A 261 29.35 -4.09 -5.84
C MET A 261 28.43 -4.19 -7.05
N ALA A 262 28.49 -3.23 -7.99
CA ALA A 262 27.71 -3.28 -9.21
C ALA A 262 28.05 -4.50 -10.08
N GLN A 263 29.33 -4.84 -10.19
CA GLN A 263 29.79 -6.02 -10.94
C GLN A 263 29.32 -7.32 -10.28
N GLU A 264 29.43 -7.43 -8.95
CA GLU A 264 28.93 -8.59 -8.21
C GLU A 264 27.41 -8.74 -8.38
N LEU A 265 26.66 -7.64 -8.28
CA LEU A 265 25.23 -7.62 -8.59
C LEU A 265 24.92 -8.07 -10.01
N GLN A 266 25.65 -7.58 -11.00
CA GLN A 266 25.49 -8.00 -12.39
C GLN A 266 25.77 -9.49 -12.60
N GLN A 267 26.68 -10.10 -11.83
CA GLN A 267 26.93 -11.54 -11.89
C GLN A 267 25.76 -12.36 -11.30
N ILE A 268 25.18 -11.92 -10.19
CA ILE A 268 24.02 -12.57 -9.53
C ILE A 268 22.70 -12.31 -10.27
N MET A 269 22.61 -11.14 -10.90
CA MET A 269 21.55 -10.75 -11.83
C MET A 269 21.82 -11.27 -13.24
N GLY A 270 23.00 -11.87 -13.47
CA GLY A 270 23.49 -12.40 -14.75
C GLY A 270 23.02 -13.82 -15.07
N ARG A 271 21.97 -14.31 -14.41
CA ARG A 271 20.99 -15.11 -15.15
C ARG A 271 20.33 -14.12 -16.11
N PRO A 272 20.51 -14.26 -17.43
CA PRO A 272 19.97 -13.27 -18.36
C PRO A 272 18.50 -13.05 -18.02
N GLU A 273 18.05 -11.79 -17.97
CA GLU A 273 16.68 -11.53 -18.39
C GLU A 273 16.52 -12.30 -19.70
N PRO A 274 15.48 -13.15 -19.85
CA PRO A 274 15.37 -13.92 -21.06
C PRO A 274 15.37 -12.94 -22.22
N SER A 275 16.43 -13.01 -23.03
CA SER A 275 16.49 -12.46 -24.38
C SER A 275 15.63 -13.31 -25.32
N GLY A 276 14.44 -13.66 -24.85
CA GLY A 276 13.41 -14.42 -25.54
C GLY A 276 12.07 -13.94 -25.03
N ASP A 277 11.28 -13.37 -25.94
CA ASP A 277 9.83 -13.16 -25.91
C ASP A 277 9.18 -12.92 -24.53
N THR A 278 9.81 -12.13 -23.65
CA THR A 278 9.22 -11.73 -22.37
C THR A 278 8.26 -10.59 -22.59
N ARG A 279 7.13 -10.65 -21.91
CA ARG A 279 6.09 -9.64 -22.01
C ARG A 279 5.83 -9.00 -20.64
N ARG A 280 5.37 -7.75 -20.63
CA ARG A 280 4.78 -7.13 -19.44
C ARG A 280 3.30 -7.48 -19.37
N LEU A 281 2.84 -7.87 -18.19
CA LEU A 281 1.41 -7.94 -17.90
C LEU A 281 0.85 -6.50 -17.92
N GLY A 282 -0.19 -6.23 -18.73
CA GLY A 282 -0.79 -4.89 -18.89
C GLY A 282 -0.54 -4.22 -20.25
N SER A 283 -1.26 -3.14 -20.54
CA SER A 283 -1.36 -2.45 -21.84
C SER A 283 -0.17 -1.56 -22.18
N GLY A 284 0.85 -1.43 -21.31
CA GLY A 284 1.98 -0.50 -21.48
C GLY A 284 1.59 0.99 -21.41
N SER A 285 0.31 1.32 -21.62
CA SER A 285 -0.27 2.65 -21.49
C SER A 285 -0.66 3.01 -20.04
N VAL A 286 -0.76 2.01 -19.17
CA VAL A 286 -1.04 2.19 -17.74
C VAL A 286 0.24 2.06 -16.93
N GLU A 287 0.58 3.12 -16.20
CA GLU A 287 1.72 3.12 -15.28
C GLU A 287 1.35 2.51 -13.92
N PHE A 288 1.55 1.20 -13.81
CA PHE A 288 1.44 0.51 -12.53
C PHE A 288 2.70 0.71 -11.67
N PRO A 289 2.59 0.66 -10.32
CA PRO A 289 3.73 0.87 -9.42
C PRO A 289 4.88 -0.11 -9.62
N VAL A 290 4.60 -1.35 -10.03
CA VAL A 290 5.58 -2.42 -10.23
C VAL A 290 5.25 -3.18 -11.50
N PRO A 291 6.12 -3.25 -12.52
CA PRO A 291 5.88 -4.07 -13.70
C PRO A 291 6.00 -5.56 -13.37
N ILE A 292 5.08 -6.38 -13.88
CA ILE A 292 5.15 -7.84 -13.78
C ILE A 292 5.57 -8.39 -15.14
N HIS A 293 6.73 -9.03 -15.16
CA HIS A 293 7.25 -9.70 -16.35
C HIS A 293 6.74 -11.14 -16.39
N VAL A 294 6.32 -11.56 -17.59
CA VAL A 294 5.82 -12.89 -17.85
C VAL A 294 6.62 -13.54 -18.98
N THR A 295 6.87 -14.84 -18.85
CA THR A 295 7.53 -15.67 -19.85
C THR A 295 6.51 -16.60 -20.52
N PRO A 296 6.67 -16.93 -21.81
CA PRO A 296 5.83 -17.93 -22.47
C PRO A 296 5.84 -19.28 -21.72
N ALA A 297 4.66 -19.90 -21.63
CA ALA A 297 4.42 -21.23 -21.08
C ALA A 297 3.51 -22.02 -22.04
N GLU A 298 3.38 -23.34 -21.84
CA GLU A 298 2.65 -24.25 -22.76
C GLU A 298 1.22 -23.79 -23.08
N SER A 299 0.51 -23.18 -22.12
CA SER A 299 -0.88 -22.73 -22.25
C SER A 299 -1.10 -21.24 -21.95
N GLY A 300 -0.05 -20.42 -22.03
CA GLY A 300 -0.15 -18.97 -21.77
C GLY A 300 1.17 -18.36 -21.33
N PHE A 301 1.13 -17.57 -20.26
CA PHE A 301 2.28 -16.84 -19.74
C PHE A 301 2.45 -17.09 -18.25
N ALA A 302 3.67 -17.42 -17.82
CA ALA A 302 4.02 -17.61 -16.42
C ALA A 302 4.66 -16.32 -15.87
N PRO A 303 4.10 -15.69 -14.83
CA PRO A 303 4.74 -14.56 -14.17
C PRO A 303 5.97 -15.00 -13.37
N ALA A 304 7.03 -14.20 -13.43
CA ALA A 304 8.23 -14.44 -12.64
C ALA A 304 8.05 -14.01 -11.16
N GLY A 305 8.75 -14.68 -10.25
CA GLY A 305 8.84 -14.25 -8.84
C GLY A 305 7.59 -14.51 -7.99
N LEU A 306 6.71 -15.43 -8.39
CA LEU A 306 5.57 -15.85 -7.58
C LEU A 306 5.96 -16.94 -6.57
N GLY A 307 5.32 -16.94 -5.40
CA GLY A 307 5.44 -18.00 -4.40
C GLY A 307 4.70 -19.29 -4.79
N HIS A 308 3.70 -19.16 -5.66
CA HIS A 308 2.95 -20.27 -6.22
C HIS A 308 2.96 -20.26 -7.75
N PRO A 309 3.04 -21.44 -8.42
CA PRO A 309 3.00 -21.51 -9.86
C PRO A 309 1.63 -21.10 -10.39
N LEU A 310 1.62 -20.21 -11.38
CA LEU A 310 0.42 -19.70 -12.04
C LEU A 310 0.69 -19.50 -13.53
N VAL A 311 -0.24 -19.94 -14.39
CA VAL A 311 -0.21 -19.69 -15.84
C VAL A 311 -1.40 -18.81 -16.20
N LEU A 312 -1.11 -17.67 -16.81
CA LEU A 312 -2.09 -16.68 -17.23
C LEU A 312 -2.33 -16.80 -18.74
N SER A 313 -3.58 -17.00 -19.14
CA SER A 313 -3.97 -17.04 -20.55
C SER A 313 -4.74 -15.77 -20.94
N ASN A 314 -4.82 -15.48 -22.25
CA ASN A 314 -5.65 -14.41 -22.80
C ASN A 314 -5.40 -13.02 -22.15
N ILE A 315 -4.17 -12.72 -21.78
CA ILE A 315 -3.82 -11.47 -21.09
C ILE A 315 -4.08 -10.23 -21.96
N ASP A 316 -4.18 -10.39 -23.28
CA ASP A 316 -4.43 -9.29 -24.22
C ASP A 316 -5.90 -9.09 -24.55
N LYS A 317 -6.77 -9.98 -24.06
CA LYS A 317 -8.20 -9.91 -24.34
C LYS A 317 -8.70 -8.53 -23.90
N PRO A 318 -9.24 -7.71 -24.82
CA PRO A 318 -9.94 -6.50 -24.44
C PRO A 318 -11.05 -6.86 -23.45
N PHE A 319 -11.09 -6.17 -22.32
CA PHE A 319 -11.92 -6.54 -21.18
C PHE A 319 -12.81 -5.39 -20.71
N PHE A 320 -12.43 -4.16 -21.04
CA PHE A 320 -13.22 -2.95 -20.83
C PHE A 320 -13.31 -2.17 -22.14
N PRO A 321 -14.42 -1.41 -22.36
CA PRO A 321 -14.65 -0.70 -23.62
C PRO A 321 -13.57 0.34 -23.95
N ASP A 322 -12.91 0.89 -22.93
CA ASP A 322 -11.85 1.90 -23.04
C ASP A 322 -10.47 1.32 -23.40
N GLY A 323 -10.40 0.02 -23.71
CA GLY A 323 -9.18 -0.66 -24.17
C GLY A 323 -8.37 -1.36 -23.09
N PHE A 324 -8.81 -1.33 -21.82
CA PHE A 324 -8.15 -2.13 -20.78
C PHE A 324 -8.34 -3.62 -21.02
N THR A 325 -7.24 -4.36 -20.90
CA THR A 325 -7.16 -5.79 -21.17
C THR A 325 -7.37 -6.62 -19.90
N LYS A 326 -7.55 -7.93 -20.05
CA LYS A 326 -7.57 -8.86 -18.90
C LYS A 326 -6.23 -8.82 -18.15
N GLY A 327 -5.13 -8.62 -18.86
CA GLY A 327 -3.80 -8.43 -18.29
C GLY A 327 -3.72 -7.20 -17.39
N ASP A 328 -4.33 -6.08 -17.78
CA ASP A 328 -4.40 -4.87 -16.93
C ASP A 328 -5.15 -5.14 -15.63
N LEU A 329 -6.25 -5.90 -15.68
CA LEU A 329 -7.01 -6.29 -14.49
C LEU A 329 -6.19 -7.19 -13.57
N ILE A 330 -5.52 -8.21 -14.12
CA ILE A 330 -4.65 -9.10 -13.33
C ILE A 330 -3.50 -8.31 -12.71
N HIS A 331 -2.89 -7.40 -13.47
CA HIS A 331 -1.78 -6.58 -13.01
C HIS A 331 -2.22 -5.59 -11.92
N TYR A 332 -3.40 -4.98 -12.07
CA TYR A 332 -4.02 -4.16 -11.04
C TYR A 332 -4.14 -4.93 -9.72
N TYR A 333 -4.77 -6.10 -9.74
CA TYR A 333 -4.98 -6.90 -8.55
C TYR A 333 -3.67 -7.43 -7.94
N ALA A 334 -2.67 -7.71 -8.76
CA ALA A 334 -1.34 -8.04 -8.28
C ALA A 334 -0.65 -6.85 -7.57
N SER A 335 -0.80 -5.65 -8.14
CA SER A 335 -0.17 -4.42 -7.65
C SER A 335 -0.82 -3.88 -6.38
N ILE A 336 -2.14 -4.03 -6.24
CA ILE A 336 -2.90 -3.60 -5.06
C ILE A 336 -2.87 -4.63 -3.92
N ALA A 337 -2.37 -5.85 -4.18
CA ALA A 337 -2.51 -7.00 -3.28
C ALA A 337 -2.13 -6.68 -1.83
N LEU A 338 -1.01 -6.00 -1.60
CA LEU A 338 -0.53 -5.67 -0.25
C LEU A 338 -1.44 -4.71 0.52
N THR A 339 -2.21 -3.89 -0.20
CA THR A 339 -3.21 -2.98 0.37
C THR A 339 -4.56 -3.68 0.53
N LEU A 340 -4.95 -4.53 -0.43
CA LEU A 340 -6.27 -5.17 -0.46
C LEU A 340 -6.36 -6.41 0.44
N LEU A 341 -5.34 -7.26 0.49
CA LEU A 341 -5.37 -8.55 1.19
C LEU A 341 -5.77 -8.45 2.67
N PRO A 342 -5.33 -7.46 3.47
CA PRO A 342 -5.80 -7.30 4.85
C PRO A 342 -7.32 -7.19 4.99
N HIS A 343 -8.00 -6.60 4.00
CA HIS A 343 -9.46 -6.45 3.98
C HIS A 343 -10.19 -7.72 3.58
N LEU A 344 -9.51 -8.63 2.88
CA LEU A 344 -10.05 -9.93 2.44
C LEU A 344 -9.66 -11.08 3.38
N ALA A 345 -8.73 -10.82 4.29
CA ALA A 345 -8.15 -11.83 5.16
C ALA A 345 -9.23 -12.57 5.96
N GLU A 346 -9.16 -13.89 5.92
CA GLU A 346 -10.07 -14.79 6.63
C GLU A 346 -11.54 -14.62 6.28
N ARG A 347 -11.88 -14.15 5.06
CA ARG A 347 -13.26 -14.01 4.59
C ARG A 347 -13.54 -14.95 3.42
N ALA A 348 -14.74 -15.52 3.40
CA ALA A 348 -15.26 -16.15 2.20
C ALA A 348 -15.53 -15.08 1.14
N ILE A 349 -15.20 -15.39 -0.12
CA ILE A 349 -15.38 -14.48 -1.26
C ILE A 349 -16.43 -15.06 -2.20
N VAL A 350 -17.39 -14.22 -2.58
CA VAL A 350 -18.24 -14.43 -3.74
C VAL A 350 -17.59 -13.72 -4.93
N MET A 351 -17.42 -14.42 -6.03
CA MET A 351 -16.82 -13.88 -7.24
C MET A 351 -17.91 -13.33 -8.16
N ALA A 352 -17.79 -12.09 -8.67
CA ALA A 352 -18.57 -11.65 -9.82
C ALA A 352 -17.69 -11.78 -11.07
N ARG A 353 -17.99 -12.80 -11.87
CA ARG A 353 -17.20 -13.18 -13.03
C ARG A 353 -17.82 -12.68 -14.32
N TYR A 354 -16.97 -12.14 -15.18
CA TYR A 354 -17.28 -11.59 -16.49
C TYR A 354 -16.28 -12.18 -17.50
N PRO A 355 -16.39 -13.47 -17.88
CA PRO A 355 -15.39 -14.13 -18.71
C PRO A 355 -15.14 -13.43 -20.06
N ASP A 356 -16.14 -12.71 -20.56
CA ASP A 356 -16.12 -11.97 -21.82
C ASP A 356 -15.93 -10.46 -21.68
N GLY A 357 -15.48 -10.01 -20.50
CA GLY A 357 -15.24 -8.61 -20.21
C GLY A 357 -16.48 -7.91 -19.65
N SER A 358 -16.29 -6.67 -19.24
CA SER A 358 -17.27 -5.86 -18.50
C SER A 358 -18.60 -5.60 -19.23
N GLU A 359 -18.62 -5.67 -20.56
CA GLU A 359 -19.85 -5.55 -21.37
C GLU A 359 -20.53 -6.90 -21.63
N GLY A 360 -19.87 -8.02 -21.29
CA GLY A 360 -20.42 -9.37 -21.40
C GLY A 360 -21.34 -9.73 -20.23
N GLU A 361 -21.98 -10.90 -20.34
CA GLU A 361 -22.82 -11.42 -19.26
C GLU A 361 -21.98 -11.79 -18.03
N GLY A 362 -22.33 -11.20 -16.90
CA GLY A 362 -21.71 -11.47 -15.61
C GLY A 362 -22.51 -12.45 -14.76
N PHE A 363 -21.85 -13.20 -13.90
CA PHE A 363 -22.51 -14.06 -12.92
C PHE A 363 -21.80 -14.09 -11.57
N TYR A 364 -22.59 -14.28 -10.51
CA TYR A 364 -22.07 -14.49 -9.16
C TYR A 364 -21.80 -15.97 -8.91
N GLU A 365 -20.59 -16.27 -8.46
CA GLU A 365 -20.14 -17.64 -8.18
C GLU A 365 -19.67 -17.73 -6.73
N LYS A 366 -20.36 -18.57 -5.96
CA LYS A 366 -20.06 -18.86 -4.55
C LYS A 366 -19.14 -20.08 -4.41
N GLN A 367 -19.40 -21.09 -5.23
CA GLN A 367 -18.65 -22.34 -5.23
C GLN A 367 -17.31 -22.13 -5.92
N ALA A 368 -16.23 -22.59 -5.30
CA ALA A 368 -14.91 -22.61 -5.90
C ALA A 368 -14.95 -23.47 -7.17
N PRO A 369 -14.44 -22.96 -8.31
CA PRO A 369 -14.38 -23.71 -9.55
C PRO A 369 -13.62 -25.02 -9.39
N GLU A 370 -14.09 -26.10 -10.03
CA GLU A 370 -13.41 -27.41 -10.01
C GLU A 370 -11.98 -27.31 -10.55
N HIS A 371 -11.80 -26.54 -11.62
CA HIS A 371 -10.51 -26.32 -12.26
C HIS A 371 -9.77 -25.15 -11.59
N ARG A 372 -9.25 -25.41 -10.40
CA ARG A 372 -8.49 -24.45 -9.59
C ARG A 372 -7.11 -24.98 -9.22
N PRO A 373 -6.14 -24.10 -8.92
CA PRO A 373 -4.85 -24.51 -8.40
C PRO A 373 -5.00 -25.20 -7.03
N GLY A 374 -4.26 -26.30 -6.82
CA GLY A 374 -4.30 -27.06 -5.57
C GLY A 374 -3.79 -26.29 -4.34
N TRP A 375 -3.01 -25.23 -4.55
CA TRP A 375 -2.52 -24.34 -3.50
C TRP A 375 -3.56 -23.31 -3.04
N LEU A 376 -4.65 -23.10 -3.80
CA LEU A 376 -5.65 -22.11 -3.46
C LEU A 376 -6.40 -22.52 -2.19
N ARG A 377 -6.34 -21.66 -1.17
CA ARG A 377 -7.08 -21.85 0.08
C ARG A 377 -8.58 -21.66 -0.13
N LEU A 378 -9.35 -22.64 0.35
CA LEU A 378 -10.81 -22.62 0.35
C LEU A 378 -11.38 -22.48 1.77
N ALA A 379 -12.64 -22.10 1.82
CA ALA A 379 -13.45 -22.00 3.02
C ALA A 379 -14.74 -22.83 2.87
N PRO A 380 -14.81 -24.04 3.47
CA PRO A 380 -16.04 -24.83 3.47
C PRO A 380 -17.08 -24.19 4.39
N VAL A 381 -18.27 -23.93 3.87
CA VAL A 381 -19.40 -23.34 4.60
C VAL A 381 -20.65 -24.17 4.36
N TYR A 382 -21.32 -24.59 5.43
CA TYR A 382 -22.58 -25.33 5.31
C TYR A 382 -23.75 -24.41 4.95
N SER A 383 -24.37 -24.64 3.80
CA SER A 383 -25.56 -23.92 3.37
C SER A 383 -26.82 -24.60 3.88
N LYS A 384 -27.45 -24.05 4.92
CA LYS A 384 -28.75 -24.55 5.41
C LYS A 384 -29.84 -24.57 4.35
N HIS A 385 -29.82 -23.62 3.41
CA HIS A 385 -30.79 -23.54 2.32
C HIS A 385 -30.64 -24.66 1.28
N ARG A 386 -29.40 -25.11 1.02
CA ARG A 386 -29.13 -26.17 0.04
C ARG A 386 -28.97 -27.55 0.67
N GLY A 387 -28.75 -27.61 1.99
CA GLY A 387 -28.45 -28.85 2.70
C GLY A 387 -27.05 -29.41 2.41
N GLU A 388 -26.16 -28.62 1.80
CA GLU A 388 -24.82 -29.03 1.36
C GLU A 388 -23.74 -28.03 1.80
N THR A 389 -22.49 -28.49 1.82
CA THR A 389 -21.33 -27.61 2.02
C THR A 389 -20.92 -26.98 0.70
N ILE A 390 -20.84 -25.66 0.68
CA ILE A 390 -20.29 -24.87 -0.43
C ILE A 390 -18.84 -24.55 -0.07
N GLU A 391 -17.91 -24.80 -0.97
CA GLU A 391 -16.52 -24.38 -0.77
C GLU A 391 -16.32 -23.00 -1.39
N PHE A 392 -16.12 -21.97 -0.57
CA PHE A 392 -15.83 -20.62 -1.06
C PHE A 392 -14.34 -20.45 -1.32
N VAL A 393 -13.99 -19.59 -2.27
CA VAL A 393 -12.61 -19.12 -2.45
C VAL A 393 -12.25 -18.11 -1.35
N THR A 394 -10.97 -18.07 -1.00
CA THR A 394 -10.38 -17.03 -0.15
C THR A 394 -9.23 -16.35 -0.92
N ALA A 395 -8.86 -15.14 -0.54
CA ALA A 395 -7.68 -14.46 -1.07
C ALA A 395 -6.61 -14.40 0.02
N ALA A 396 -5.67 -15.36 0.01
CA ALA A 396 -4.61 -15.45 1.01
C ALA A 396 -3.34 -14.68 0.61
N ASP A 397 -3.13 -14.49 -0.69
CA ASP A 397 -1.89 -13.96 -1.26
C ASP A 397 -2.15 -13.29 -2.61
N ARG A 398 -1.08 -12.70 -3.16
CA ARG A 398 -1.09 -11.98 -4.44
C ARG A 398 -1.51 -12.90 -5.59
N GLU A 399 -1.01 -14.13 -5.57
CA GLU A 399 -1.28 -15.18 -6.55
C GLU A 399 -2.77 -15.56 -6.58
N SER A 400 -3.43 -15.62 -5.42
CA SER A 400 -4.88 -15.84 -5.31
C SER A 400 -5.65 -14.75 -6.03
N LEU A 401 -5.29 -13.47 -5.82
CA LEU A 401 -5.93 -12.35 -6.50
C LEU A 401 -5.69 -12.38 -8.02
N MET A 402 -4.46 -12.67 -8.44
CA MET A 402 -4.12 -12.82 -9.85
C MET A 402 -4.93 -13.94 -10.51
N TRP A 403 -5.08 -15.07 -9.82
CA TRP A 403 -5.87 -16.19 -10.30
C TRP A 403 -7.36 -15.83 -10.42
N LEU A 404 -7.95 -15.20 -9.40
CA LEU A 404 -9.34 -14.71 -9.45
C LEU A 404 -9.56 -13.83 -10.69
N ALA A 405 -8.70 -12.82 -10.89
CA ALA A 405 -8.75 -11.94 -12.05
C ALA A 405 -8.58 -12.69 -13.38
N SER A 406 -7.71 -13.70 -13.42
CA SER A 406 -7.44 -14.49 -14.63
C SER A 406 -8.67 -15.28 -15.13
N MET A 407 -9.56 -15.65 -14.20
CA MET A 407 -10.84 -16.31 -14.46
C MET A 407 -11.98 -15.36 -14.81
N GLY A 408 -11.66 -14.07 -14.97
CA GLY A 408 -12.61 -13.01 -15.28
C GLY A 408 -13.37 -12.49 -14.05
N CYS A 409 -12.90 -12.75 -12.82
CA CYS A 409 -13.48 -12.11 -11.64
C CYS A 409 -13.12 -10.62 -11.66
N ILE A 410 -14.06 -9.76 -12.06
CA ILE A 410 -13.86 -8.30 -12.03
C ILE A 410 -14.12 -7.78 -10.62
N GLU A 411 -15.20 -8.24 -9.98
CA GLU A 411 -15.59 -7.79 -8.64
C GLU A 411 -15.37 -8.88 -7.59
N ILE A 412 -14.73 -8.50 -6.48
CA ILE A 412 -14.48 -9.36 -5.34
C ILE A 412 -15.44 -8.96 -4.22
N HIS A 413 -16.30 -9.88 -3.77
CA HIS A 413 -17.31 -9.63 -2.75
C HIS A 413 -17.02 -10.48 -1.49
N PRO A 414 -16.22 -9.96 -0.54
CA PRO A 414 -15.96 -10.65 0.72
C PRO A 414 -17.19 -10.59 1.63
N TRP A 415 -17.32 -11.58 2.51
CA TRP A 415 -18.28 -11.54 3.61
C TRP A 415 -17.95 -10.46 4.65
N LEU A 416 -18.96 -9.94 5.33
CA LEU A 416 -18.78 -8.93 6.38
C LEU A 416 -18.24 -9.53 7.69
N ASN A 417 -18.28 -10.85 7.88
CA ASN A 417 -17.65 -11.56 8.99
C ASN A 417 -16.42 -12.35 8.53
N ARG A 418 -15.48 -12.59 9.46
CA ARG A 418 -14.41 -13.57 9.28
C ARG A 418 -14.95 -14.99 9.45
N LEU A 419 -14.25 -15.96 8.85
CA LEU A 419 -14.55 -17.40 8.92
C LEU A 419 -14.49 -17.95 10.35
N SER A 420 -13.68 -17.34 11.22
CA SER A 420 -13.56 -17.72 12.63
C SER A 420 -14.78 -17.33 13.48
N ASN A 421 -15.56 -16.33 13.03
CA ASN A 421 -16.71 -15.78 13.74
C ASN A 421 -17.94 -15.82 12.83
N GLU A 422 -18.46 -17.02 12.58
CA GLU A 422 -19.67 -17.20 11.78
C GLU A 422 -20.85 -16.45 12.43
N ASP A 423 -21.65 -15.78 11.60
CA ASP A 423 -22.83 -14.98 11.99
C ASP A 423 -22.57 -13.65 12.75
N ARG A 424 -21.31 -13.29 12.99
CA ARG A 424 -20.93 -12.04 13.69
C ARG A 424 -20.09 -11.14 12.79
N PRO A 425 -20.71 -10.20 12.05
CA PRO A 425 -19.97 -9.32 11.14
C PRO A 425 -19.06 -8.35 11.90
N ASP A 426 -17.95 -8.01 11.27
CA ASP A 426 -17.00 -7.00 11.77
C ASP A 426 -17.41 -5.58 11.36
N PHE A 427 -18.51 -5.43 10.61
CA PHE A 427 -18.95 -4.15 10.07
C PHE A 427 -20.48 -4.03 10.08
N ALA A 428 -20.97 -2.84 10.39
CA ALA A 428 -22.25 -2.37 9.86
C ALA A 428 -22.00 -1.57 8.58
N VAL A 429 -22.77 -1.83 7.54
CA VAL A 429 -22.63 -1.16 6.24
C VAL A 429 -23.91 -0.42 5.88
N PHE A 430 -23.77 0.87 5.60
CA PHE A 430 -24.81 1.67 4.97
C PHE A 430 -24.49 1.77 3.49
N ASP A 431 -25.34 1.14 2.66
CA ASP A 431 -25.26 1.19 1.20
C ASP A 431 -26.24 2.25 0.69
N LEU A 432 -25.69 3.36 0.18
CA LEU A 432 -26.44 4.49 -0.36
C LEU A 432 -26.47 4.36 -1.88
N ASP A 433 -27.54 3.75 -2.40
CA ASP A 433 -27.67 3.43 -3.83
C ASP A 433 -28.67 4.38 -4.51
N PRO A 434 -28.22 5.32 -5.36
CA PRO A 434 -29.12 6.21 -6.08
C PRO A 434 -29.98 5.41 -7.07
N SER A 435 -31.30 5.47 -6.90
CA SER A 435 -32.24 4.88 -7.86
C SER A 435 -32.27 5.69 -9.16
N GLU A 436 -32.91 5.15 -10.20
CA GLU A 436 -33.05 5.85 -11.48
C GLU A 436 -33.65 7.26 -11.28
N GLY A 437 -32.95 8.27 -11.81
CA GLY A 437 -33.32 9.69 -11.69
C GLY A 437 -32.78 10.39 -10.43
N ALA A 438 -32.25 9.67 -9.44
CA ALA A 438 -31.57 10.28 -8.29
C ALA A 438 -30.20 10.84 -8.71
N THR A 439 -29.80 11.93 -8.06
CA THR A 439 -28.55 12.65 -8.35
C THR A 439 -27.45 12.33 -7.33
N TRP A 440 -26.19 12.52 -7.72
CA TRP A 440 -25.08 12.41 -6.78
C TRP A 440 -25.18 13.42 -5.63
N ALA A 441 -25.70 14.62 -5.87
CA ALA A 441 -25.95 15.61 -4.82
C ALA A 441 -26.88 15.06 -3.72
N GLN A 442 -27.91 14.29 -4.08
CA GLN A 442 -28.75 13.62 -3.10
C GLN A 442 -27.98 12.55 -2.32
N VAL A 443 -27.09 11.78 -2.96
CA VAL A 443 -26.21 10.82 -2.27
C VAL A 443 -25.33 11.53 -1.23
N VAL A 444 -24.74 12.67 -1.59
CA VAL A 444 -23.93 13.51 -0.69
C VAL A 444 -24.78 13.99 0.49
N THR A 445 -25.96 14.57 0.25
CA THR A 445 -26.87 15.02 1.30
C THR A 445 -27.23 13.90 2.27
N VAL A 446 -27.57 12.71 1.75
CA VAL A 446 -27.90 11.54 2.58
C VAL A 446 -26.69 11.04 3.37
N ALA A 447 -25.49 11.06 2.78
CA ALA A 447 -24.25 10.68 3.44
C ALA A 447 -23.90 11.63 4.61
N GLU A 448 -24.05 12.94 4.43
CA GLU A 448 -23.82 13.95 5.48
C GLU A 448 -24.83 13.81 6.63
N GLN A 449 -26.11 13.57 6.31
CA GLN A 449 -27.15 13.30 7.31
C GLN A 449 -26.84 12.03 8.11
N LEU A 450 -26.40 10.97 7.43
CA LEU A 450 -25.96 9.74 8.07
C LEU A 450 -24.72 9.98 8.94
N LYS A 451 -23.72 10.73 8.47
CA LYS A 451 -22.54 11.10 9.27
C LYS A 451 -22.95 11.80 10.57
N ALA A 452 -23.80 12.82 10.47
CA ALA A 452 -24.27 13.57 11.64
C ALA A 452 -25.05 12.68 12.62
N MET A 453 -25.81 11.68 12.13
CA MET A 453 -26.47 10.70 12.97
C MET A 453 -25.46 9.77 13.66
N LEU A 454 -24.48 9.23 12.94
CA LEU A 454 -23.44 8.37 13.50
C LEU A 454 -22.63 9.12 14.57
N ASP A 455 -22.22 10.35 14.30
CA ASP A 455 -21.49 11.20 15.26
C ASP A 455 -22.30 11.38 16.57
N ARG A 456 -23.62 11.56 16.48
CA ARG A 456 -24.51 11.66 17.66
C ARG A 456 -24.67 10.35 18.42
N LEU A 457 -24.60 9.22 17.71
CA LEU A 457 -24.65 7.88 18.30
C LEU A 457 -23.29 7.43 18.85
N GLY A 458 -22.24 8.27 18.75
CA GLY A 458 -20.89 7.93 19.18
C GLY A 458 -20.21 6.90 18.28
N LEU A 459 -20.66 6.77 17.03
CA LEU A 459 -20.11 5.85 16.04
C LEU A 459 -19.35 6.59 14.94
N ILE A 460 -18.25 6.00 14.50
CA ILE A 460 -17.39 6.47 13.43
C ILE A 460 -17.64 5.64 12.19
N GLY A 461 -18.09 6.29 11.12
CA GLY A 461 -18.22 5.71 9.79
C GLY A 461 -17.03 6.03 8.89
N HIS A 462 -16.73 5.15 7.95
CA HIS A 462 -15.67 5.30 6.95
C HIS A 462 -16.27 5.18 5.54
N PRO A 463 -16.33 6.28 4.77
CA PRO A 463 -16.93 6.28 3.44
C PRO A 463 -15.98 5.70 2.39
N LYS A 464 -16.55 5.02 1.41
CA LYS A 464 -15.90 4.66 0.16
C LYS A 464 -16.86 4.82 -1.01
N THR A 465 -16.36 5.26 -2.15
CA THR A 465 -17.13 5.17 -3.40
C THR A 465 -17.43 3.70 -3.68
N SER A 466 -18.62 3.41 -4.20
CA SER A 466 -18.91 2.05 -4.66
C SER A 466 -18.08 1.68 -5.91
N GLY A 467 -17.58 2.68 -6.64
CA GLY A 467 -17.01 2.52 -7.99
C GLY A 467 -18.08 2.31 -9.08
N ALA A 468 -19.37 2.33 -8.72
CA ALA A 468 -20.47 2.28 -9.66
C ALA A 468 -21.27 3.59 -9.59
N THR A 469 -22.36 3.61 -8.83
CA THR A 469 -23.31 4.74 -8.77
C THR A 469 -23.42 5.34 -7.37
N GLY A 470 -23.27 4.52 -6.33
CA GLY A 470 -23.51 4.91 -4.94
C GLY A 470 -22.26 5.07 -4.08
N LEU A 471 -22.52 5.23 -2.77
CA LEU A 471 -21.53 5.38 -1.70
C LEU A 471 -21.78 4.32 -0.63
N HIS A 472 -20.71 3.67 -0.14
CA HIS A 472 -20.82 2.78 1.02
C HIS A 472 -20.16 3.43 2.23
N ILE A 473 -20.80 3.36 3.39
CA ILE A 473 -20.23 3.84 4.65
C ILE A 473 -20.14 2.66 5.62
N TYR A 474 -18.92 2.33 6.04
CA TYR A 474 -18.63 1.22 6.93
C TYR A 474 -18.43 1.72 8.35
N VAL A 475 -19.12 1.13 9.31
CA VAL A 475 -18.86 1.31 10.74
C VAL A 475 -18.16 0.04 11.23
N PRO A 476 -16.86 0.08 11.57
CA PRO A 476 -16.16 -1.08 12.10
C PRO A 476 -16.70 -1.44 13.48
N LEU A 477 -17.01 -2.71 13.68
CA LEU A 477 -17.59 -3.26 14.90
C LEU A 477 -16.69 -4.34 15.49
N ASP A 478 -16.75 -4.52 16.80
CA ASP A 478 -16.28 -5.75 17.42
C ASP A 478 -17.21 -6.91 17.01
N PRO A 479 -16.70 -8.13 16.77
CA PRO A 479 -17.49 -9.28 16.30
C PRO A 479 -18.31 -9.90 17.44
N VAL A 480 -19.09 -9.09 18.16
CA VAL A 480 -19.93 -9.46 19.30
C VAL A 480 -21.42 -9.32 19.01
N HIS A 481 -21.79 -8.71 17.88
CA HIS A 481 -23.16 -8.55 17.42
C HIS A 481 -23.47 -9.56 16.30
N ASP A 482 -24.64 -10.18 16.33
CA ASP A 482 -25.09 -11.04 15.23
C ASP A 482 -25.61 -10.20 14.03
N TYR A 483 -25.67 -10.79 12.84
CA TYR A 483 -26.18 -10.09 11.64
C TYR A 483 -27.59 -9.52 11.83
N ARG A 484 -28.45 -10.19 12.61
CA ARG A 484 -29.82 -9.73 12.86
C ARG A 484 -29.84 -8.41 13.62
N ARG A 485 -29.00 -8.29 14.65
CA ARG A 485 -28.82 -7.08 15.46
C ARG A 485 -28.28 -5.95 14.61
N VAL A 486 -27.18 -6.18 13.90
CA VAL A 486 -26.57 -5.18 12.99
C VAL A 486 -27.56 -4.69 11.92
N ARG A 487 -28.28 -5.62 11.26
CA ARG A 487 -29.31 -5.27 10.27
C ARG A 487 -30.45 -4.45 10.87
N THR A 488 -30.86 -4.77 12.11
CA THR A 488 -31.93 -4.05 12.81
C THR A 488 -31.50 -2.62 13.11
N PHE A 489 -30.29 -2.44 13.62
CA PHE A 489 -29.68 -1.13 13.85
C PHE A 489 -29.63 -0.28 12.56
N VAL A 490 -29.01 -0.80 11.49
CA VAL A 490 -28.90 -0.10 10.20
C VAL A 490 -30.28 0.24 9.64
N GLY A 491 -31.25 -0.69 9.75
CA GLY A 491 -32.62 -0.47 9.32
C GLY A 491 -33.34 0.62 10.11
N THR A 492 -33.10 0.72 11.42
CA THR A 492 -33.70 1.75 12.27
C THR A 492 -33.11 3.13 11.96
N VAL A 493 -31.78 3.24 11.83
CA VAL A 493 -31.12 4.47 11.41
C VAL A 493 -31.64 4.91 10.04
N GLY A 494 -31.73 4.00 9.07
CA GLY A 494 -32.29 4.28 7.75
C GLY A 494 -33.74 4.80 7.80
N ARG A 495 -34.59 4.24 8.66
CA ARG A 495 -35.98 4.70 8.83
C ARG A 495 -36.07 6.09 9.45
N LEU A 496 -35.17 6.41 10.39
CA LEU A 496 -35.10 7.75 10.99
C LEU A 496 -34.66 8.80 9.97
N LEU A 497 -33.65 8.47 9.15
CA LEU A 497 -33.23 9.33 8.04
C LEU A 497 -34.35 9.51 7.02
N LEU A 498 -35.04 8.43 6.64
CA LEU A 498 -36.21 8.49 5.75
C LEU A 498 -37.33 9.38 6.31
N ALA A 499 -37.61 9.30 7.60
CA ALA A 499 -38.63 10.16 8.23
C ALA A 499 -38.22 11.64 8.23
N ALA A 500 -36.92 11.93 8.33
CA ALA A 500 -36.38 13.29 8.31
C ALA A 500 -36.23 13.86 6.88
N ASN A 501 -35.96 13.01 5.88
CA ASN A 501 -35.75 13.39 4.49
C ASN A 501 -36.47 12.43 3.51
N PRO A 502 -37.81 12.43 3.45
CA PRO A 502 -38.58 11.50 2.62
C PRO A 502 -38.49 11.79 1.12
N ASP A 503 -38.05 13.00 0.75
CA ASP A 503 -37.95 13.46 -0.63
C ASP A 503 -36.70 12.91 -1.31
N ASP A 504 -35.59 12.72 -0.59
CA ASP A 504 -34.35 12.16 -1.15
C ASP A 504 -34.14 10.69 -0.80
N ILE A 505 -34.78 10.15 0.24
CA ILE A 505 -34.49 8.81 0.76
C ILE A 505 -35.65 7.85 0.47
N THR A 506 -35.32 6.60 0.18
CA THR A 506 -36.27 5.50 0.16
C THR A 506 -35.70 4.25 0.81
N MET A 507 -36.56 3.45 1.42
CA MET A 507 -36.25 2.09 1.88
C MET A 507 -37.19 1.06 1.24
N GLU A 508 -37.88 1.45 0.16
CA GLU A 508 -38.79 0.58 -0.57
C GLU A 508 -38.03 -0.48 -1.37
N TRP A 509 -38.39 -1.74 -1.14
CA TRP A 509 -37.70 -2.87 -1.74
C TRP A 509 -37.94 -2.95 -3.24
N HIS A 510 -39.17 -2.68 -3.69
CA HIS A 510 -39.53 -2.73 -5.11
C HIS A 510 -38.97 -1.51 -5.86
N VAL A 511 -38.03 -1.74 -6.78
CA VAL A 511 -37.35 -0.69 -7.59
C VAL A 511 -38.35 0.28 -8.23
N ALA A 512 -39.45 -0.23 -8.81
CA ALA A 512 -40.48 0.59 -9.47
C ALA A 512 -41.17 1.62 -8.55
N LYS A 513 -41.06 1.48 -7.23
CA LYS A 513 -41.65 2.38 -6.23
C LYS A 513 -40.63 3.29 -5.55
N ARG A 514 -39.34 3.16 -5.90
CA ARG A 514 -38.27 3.96 -5.28
C ARG A 514 -38.34 5.43 -5.72
N GLY A 515 -38.70 5.69 -6.98
CA GLY A 515 -38.65 7.03 -7.56
C GLY A 515 -37.21 7.54 -7.65
N ALA A 516 -37.04 8.84 -7.90
CA ALA A 516 -35.75 9.52 -8.01
C ALA A 516 -35.11 9.79 -6.62
N ARG A 517 -34.87 8.72 -5.86
CA ARG A 517 -34.38 8.76 -4.46
C ARG A 517 -33.22 7.80 -4.21
N VAL A 518 -32.43 8.10 -3.19
CA VAL A 518 -31.36 7.27 -2.66
C VAL A 518 -31.95 6.14 -1.83
N PHE A 519 -31.71 4.91 -2.24
CA PHE A 519 -32.11 3.70 -1.53
C PHE A 519 -31.09 3.37 -0.44
N ILE A 520 -31.54 3.22 0.80
CA ILE A 520 -30.71 2.74 1.91
C ILE A 520 -30.95 1.24 2.08
N ASP A 521 -30.03 0.41 1.56
CA ASP A 521 -30.20 -1.05 1.62
C ASP A 521 -29.66 -1.66 2.93
N HIS A 522 -30.48 -1.61 3.98
CA HIS A 522 -30.16 -2.29 5.23
C HIS A 522 -29.99 -3.83 5.06
N ASN A 523 -30.51 -4.44 3.99
CA ASN A 523 -30.37 -5.88 3.77
C ASN A 523 -28.95 -6.29 3.39
N GLN A 524 -28.07 -5.36 3.01
CA GLN A 524 -26.66 -5.67 2.79
C GLN A 524 -25.98 -6.25 4.05
N ASN A 525 -26.55 -5.96 5.23
CA ASN A 525 -26.14 -6.52 6.51
C ASN A 525 -26.80 -7.87 6.81
N SER A 526 -27.04 -8.70 5.79
CA SER A 526 -27.55 -10.07 6.00
C SER A 526 -26.46 -11.09 5.66
N PRO A 527 -26.49 -12.30 6.27
CA PRO A 527 -25.49 -13.32 5.98
C PRO A 527 -25.39 -13.65 4.49
N GLY A 528 -24.17 -13.68 3.96
CA GLY A 528 -23.88 -14.09 2.59
C GLY A 528 -24.35 -13.14 1.48
N LYS A 529 -24.69 -11.88 1.82
CA LYS A 529 -24.95 -10.81 0.85
C LYS A 529 -23.65 -10.33 0.20
N THR A 530 -23.77 -9.88 -1.04
CA THR A 530 -22.63 -9.51 -1.89
C THR A 530 -22.48 -8.01 -1.94
N ILE A 531 -21.36 -7.49 -1.45
CA ILE A 531 -20.99 -6.08 -1.58
C ILE A 531 -19.54 -6.00 -2.04
N ALA A 532 -19.26 -5.13 -3.00
CA ALA A 532 -17.92 -5.03 -3.57
C ALA A 532 -16.92 -4.60 -2.48
N SER A 533 -15.80 -5.32 -2.40
CA SER A 533 -14.69 -4.99 -1.51
C SER A 533 -14.22 -3.56 -1.74
N VAL A 534 -13.59 -2.98 -0.71
CA VAL A 534 -12.65 -1.90 -0.93
C VAL A 534 -11.60 -2.32 -1.97
N TYR A 535 -11.19 -1.41 -2.84
CA TYR A 535 -10.26 -1.62 -3.95
C TYR A 535 -10.70 -2.67 -4.99
N SER A 536 -11.96 -3.12 -4.97
CA SER A 536 -12.49 -3.95 -6.04
C SER A 536 -12.74 -3.10 -7.29
N VAL A 537 -12.30 -3.59 -8.45
CA VAL A 537 -12.68 -3.05 -9.76
C VAL A 537 -14.17 -3.31 -10.00
N ARG A 538 -14.82 -2.43 -10.75
CA ARG A 538 -16.22 -2.55 -11.18
C ARG A 538 -16.31 -2.70 -12.70
N PRO A 539 -17.27 -3.49 -13.23
CA PRO A 539 -17.45 -3.77 -14.67
C PRO A 539 -18.15 -2.58 -15.35
N ARG A 540 -17.49 -1.44 -15.36
CA ARG A 540 -18.00 -0.20 -15.95
C ARG A 540 -16.92 0.43 -16.84
N PRO A 541 -17.29 1.30 -17.78
CA PRO A 541 -16.32 2.10 -18.53
C PRO A 541 -15.36 2.82 -17.58
N GLY A 542 -14.08 2.83 -17.93
CA GLY A 542 -12.97 3.34 -17.13
C GLY A 542 -12.40 2.36 -16.12
N ALA A 543 -12.99 1.16 -15.96
CA ALA A 543 -12.61 0.20 -14.91
C ALA A 543 -12.50 0.88 -13.51
N PRO A 544 -13.58 1.53 -13.03
CA PRO A 544 -13.56 2.25 -11.76
C PRO A 544 -13.38 1.29 -10.58
N VAL A 545 -12.86 1.84 -9.48
CA VAL A 545 -12.45 1.11 -8.29
C VAL A 545 -13.24 1.61 -7.10
N SER A 546 -13.77 0.70 -6.29
CA SER A 546 -14.42 1.05 -5.03
C SER A 546 -13.39 1.62 -4.04
N THR A 547 -13.39 2.94 -3.86
CA THR A 547 -12.22 3.64 -3.29
C THR A 547 -12.58 4.36 -1.98
N PRO A 548 -11.81 4.15 -0.89
CA PRO A 548 -11.98 4.90 0.36
C PRO A 548 -11.76 6.38 0.19
N ILE A 549 -12.63 7.16 0.82
CA ILE A 549 -12.58 8.62 0.81
C ILE A 549 -12.61 9.18 2.23
N PHE A 550 -12.08 10.39 2.38
CA PHE A 550 -12.28 11.22 3.56
C PHE A 550 -13.72 11.73 3.59
N TRP A 551 -14.22 12.08 4.78
CA TRP A 551 -15.53 12.70 4.89
C TRP A 551 -15.56 14.08 4.21
N GLU A 552 -14.45 14.80 4.28
CA GLU A 552 -14.26 16.16 3.78
C GLU A 552 -14.21 16.25 2.25
N GLU A 553 -14.18 15.12 1.54
CA GLU A 553 -14.18 15.11 0.07
C GLU A 553 -15.43 14.46 -0.53
N VAL A 554 -16.41 14.04 0.28
CA VAL A 554 -17.62 13.33 -0.20
C VAL A 554 -18.39 14.15 -1.25
N ASP A 555 -18.43 15.47 -1.12
CA ASP A 555 -19.07 16.42 -2.04
C ASP A 555 -18.20 16.81 -3.25
N HIS A 556 -16.94 16.36 -3.28
CA HIS A 556 -15.94 16.71 -4.30
C HIS A 556 -15.49 15.51 -5.15
N VAL A 557 -15.94 14.30 -4.83
CA VAL A 557 -15.58 13.07 -5.54
C VAL A 557 -16.81 12.42 -6.16
N GLN A 558 -16.61 11.75 -7.30
CA GLN A 558 -17.58 10.88 -7.94
C GLN A 558 -17.06 9.43 -7.98
N PRO A 559 -17.96 8.42 -8.07
CA PRO A 559 -17.53 7.02 -8.12
C PRO A 559 -16.55 6.68 -9.24
N GLY A 560 -16.60 7.39 -10.37
CA GLY A 560 -15.75 7.17 -11.54
C GLY A 560 -14.36 7.82 -11.47
N ASP A 561 -14.08 8.68 -10.50
CA ASP A 561 -12.80 9.43 -10.43
C ASP A 561 -11.60 8.50 -10.17
N PHE A 562 -11.86 7.37 -9.52
CA PHE A 562 -10.85 6.39 -9.16
C PHE A 562 -10.99 5.14 -10.02
N THR A 563 -9.97 4.87 -10.83
CA THR A 563 -9.90 3.74 -11.76
C THR A 563 -8.66 2.91 -11.48
N ILE A 564 -8.52 1.76 -12.16
CA ILE A 564 -7.29 0.97 -12.12
C ILE A 564 -6.04 1.76 -12.53
N SER A 565 -6.21 2.87 -13.25
CA SER A 565 -5.12 3.76 -13.67
C SER A 565 -4.86 4.93 -12.72
N THR A 566 -5.91 5.53 -12.14
CA THR A 566 -5.80 6.79 -11.37
C THR A 566 -5.63 6.59 -9.87
N ILE A 567 -6.00 5.43 -9.33
CA ILE A 567 -5.98 5.17 -7.87
C ILE A 567 -4.58 5.25 -7.23
N TRP A 568 -3.52 5.04 -8.02
CA TRP A 568 -2.16 4.96 -7.50
C TRP A 568 -1.67 6.27 -6.88
N ASP A 569 -2.09 7.43 -7.38
CA ASP A 569 -1.73 8.72 -6.79
C ASP A 569 -2.31 8.90 -5.40
N ARG A 570 -3.54 8.42 -5.21
CA ARG A 570 -4.22 8.44 -3.92
C ARG A 570 -3.47 7.57 -2.90
N LEU A 571 -3.14 6.34 -3.29
CA LEU A 571 -2.38 5.42 -2.44
C LEU A 571 -0.97 5.93 -2.12
N ARG A 572 -0.29 6.57 -3.08
CA ARG A 572 1.03 7.19 -2.83
C ARG A 572 0.95 8.33 -1.82
N ARG A 573 -0.11 9.14 -1.87
CA ARG A 573 -0.29 10.30 -0.98
C ARG A 573 -0.73 9.89 0.42
N PHE A 574 -1.66 8.95 0.52
CA PHE A 574 -2.39 8.70 1.76
C PHE A 574 -2.25 7.27 2.32
N GLY A 575 -1.65 6.36 1.56
CA GLY A 575 -1.63 4.94 1.93
C GLY A 575 -3.01 4.31 1.89
N ASP A 576 -3.25 3.33 2.76
CA ASP A 576 -4.55 2.68 2.92
C ASP A 576 -5.48 3.49 3.83
N LEU A 577 -6.31 4.34 3.22
CA LEU A 577 -7.30 5.14 3.94
C LEU A 577 -8.42 4.31 4.58
N PHE A 578 -8.59 3.06 4.19
CA PHE A 578 -9.56 2.16 4.82
C PHE A 578 -8.98 1.35 5.95
N SER A 579 -7.66 1.36 6.18
CA SER A 579 -7.04 0.59 7.25
C SER A 579 -7.69 0.77 8.64
N PRO A 580 -8.26 1.93 9.03
CA PRO A 580 -8.97 2.06 10.30
C PRO A 580 -10.15 1.09 10.47
N VAL A 581 -10.82 0.66 9.40
CA VAL A 581 -11.94 -0.28 9.54
C VAL A 581 -11.50 -1.66 10.05
N LEU A 582 -10.22 -2.00 9.89
CA LEU A 582 -9.68 -3.29 10.32
C LEU A 582 -9.51 -3.38 11.85
N ALA A 583 -9.53 -2.25 12.54
CA ALA A 583 -9.27 -2.18 13.97
C ALA A 583 -10.45 -2.63 14.85
N GLY A 584 -11.69 -2.61 14.34
CA GLY A 584 -12.89 -2.82 15.16
C GLY A 584 -13.04 -1.71 16.20
N GLY A 585 -13.42 -2.07 17.43
CA GLY A 585 -13.40 -1.18 18.59
C GLY A 585 -14.66 -0.36 18.82
N GLN A 586 -15.75 -0.67 18.11
CA GLN A 586 -17.07 -0.07 18.37
C GLN A 586 -18.09 -1.16 18.63
N THR A 587 -19.01 -0.91 19.54
CA THR A 587 -20.18 -1.76 19.77
C THR A 587 -21.46 -0.96 19.56
N LEU A 588 -22.56 -1.67 19.29
CA LEU A 588 -23.87 -1.04 19.06
C LEU A 588 -24.63 -0.74 20.35
N ASP A 589 -24.16 -1.18 21.52
CA ASP A 589 -24.95 -1.15 22.77
C ASP A 589 -25.41 0.28 23.14
N ALA A 590 -24.49 1.24 23.22
CA ALA A 590 -24.83 2.63 23.56
C ALA A 590 -25.70 3.32 22.49
N ALA A 591 -25.46 3.00 21.22
CA ALA A 591 -26.23 3.54 20.11
C ALA A 591 -27.66 2.96 20.10
N GLU A 592 -27.84 1.68 20.42
CA GLU A 592 -29.13 1.02 20.52
C GLU A 592 -29.93 1.51 21.74
N GLU A 593 -29.29 1.72 22.88
CA GLU A 593 -29.89 2.36 24.06
C GLU A 593 -30.43 3.75 23.70
N ALA A 594 -29.61 4.58 23.04
CA ALA A 594 -30.00 5.92 22.59
C ALA A 594 -31.18 5.90 21.58
N LEU A 595 -31.34 4.82 20.83
CA LEU A 595 -32.42 4.61 19.87
C LEU A 595 -33.64 3.86 20.46
N GLY A 596 -33.56 3.40 21.72
CA GLY A 596 -34.61 2.60 22.36
C GLY A 596 -34.82 1.23 21.71
N LEU A 597 -33.73 0.55 21.32
CA LEU A 597 -33.75 -0.75 20.63
C LEU A 597 -33.48 -1.96 21.53
N GLU A 598 -33.35 -1.78 22.85
CA GLU A 598 -33.07 -2.85 23.83
C GLU A 598 -34.05 -4.03 23.80
#